data_AF-A0A661SDY5-F1
#
_entry.id   AF-A0A661SDY5-F1
#
_cell.length_a   1.000
_cell.length_b   1.000
_cell.length_c   1.000
_cell.angle_alpha   90.00
_cell.angle_beta   90.00
_cell.angle_gamma   90.00
#
_symmetry.space_group_name_H-M   'P 1'
#
loop_
_entity.id
_entity.type
_entity.pdbx_description
1 polymer ?
#
loop_
_entity_poly.entity_id
_entity_poly.type
_entity_poly.pdbx_seq_one_letter_code
_entity_poly.pdbx_strand_id
1 'polypeptide(L)'
;TDGFRLTTSYHPHEYKKFLRLRLWSNPRACSMCRFVFLNLKKFSNHDLKYSTIMKLKLLRYALTGAEIVFGSKPHFVPEYKQVICIGNCTKKLAKENGYIHVPGCPPTKEEMVSSL
;
A
#
# COMPACT_ATOMS: atom_id res chain seq x y z
N THR A 1 -7.61 12.59 39.53
CA THR A 1 -8.48 12.96 38.41
C THR A 1 -8.18 12.00 37.27
N ASP A 2 -9.02 10.97 37.16
CA ASP A 2 -8.95 9.93 36.14
C ASP A 2 -9.09 10.51 34.74
N GLY A 3 -7.97 10.54 34.00
CA GLY A 3 -7.93 10.96 32.61
C GLY A 3 -8.56 9.90 31.72
N PHE A 4 -9.81 10.14 31.33
CA PHE A 4 -10.63 9.34 30.43
C PHE A 4 -9.85 8.96 29.14
N ARG A 5 -9.31 7.74 29.11
CA ARG A 5 -8.61 7.18 27.95
C ARG A 5 -9.68 6.67 26.98
N LEU A 6 -10.06 7.49 26.01
CA LEU A 6 -10.86 7.05 24.86
C LEU A 6 -10.06 5.97 24.10
N THR A 7 -10.28 4.71 24.44
CA THR A 7 -9.89 3.58 23.59
C THR A 7 -10.86 3.54 22.42
N THR A 8 -10.70 4.44 21.45
CA THR A 8 -11.36 4.29 20.16
C THR A 8 -10.79 3.03 19.51
N SER A 9 -11.57 1.95 19.54
CA SER A 9 -11.27 0.72 18.81
C SER A 9 -11.19 1.06 17.32
N TYR A 10 -9.97 1.30 16.83
CA TYR A 10 -9.73 1.50 15.40
C TYR A 10 -9.93 0.17 14.68
N HIS A 11 -11.09 0.03 14.05
CA HIS A 11 -11.30 -1.06 13.09
C HIS A 11 -10.51 -0.75 11.83
N PRO A 12 -9.62 -1.65 11.39
CA PRO A 12 -8.91 -1.45 10.13
C PRO A 12 -9.95 -1.45 9.00
N HIS A 13 -10.18 -0.28 8.42
CA HIS A 13 -11.06 -0.15 7.27
C HIS A 13 -10.26 -0.43 6.01
N GLU A 14 -10.74 -1.38 5.21
CA GLU A 14 -10.27 -1.56 3.85
C GLU A 14 -10.50 -0.25 3.09
N TYR A 15 -9.41 0.38 2.68
CA TYR A 15 -9.47 1.71 2.08
C TYR A 15 -9.99 1.63 0.64
N LYS A 16 -9.66 0.57 -0.10
CA LYS A 16 -10.20 0.32 -1.44
C LYS A 16 -10.05 -1.14 -1.87
N LYS A 17 -11.09 -1.70 -2.49
CA LYS A 17 -11.02 -2.97 -3.24
C LYS A 17 -10.93 -2.72 -4.74
N PHE A 18 -10.12 -3.52 -5.43
CA PHE A 18 -10.18 -3.67 -6.88
C PHE A 18 -9.87 -5.12 -7.25
N LEU A 19 -10.88 -5.87 -7.70
CA LEU A 19 -10.81 -7.33 -7.85
C LEU A 19 -10.32 -7.98 -6.55
N ARG A 20 -9.22 -8.74 -6.59
CA ARG A 20 -8.56 -9.36 -5.44
C ARG A 20 -7.38 -8.52 -4.91
N LEU A 21 -7.24 -7.29 -5.38
CA LEU A 21 -6.30 -6.32 -4.83
C LEU A 21 -6.99 -5.47 -3.78
N ARG A 22 -6.49 -5.52 -2.55
CA ARG A 22 -7.07 -4.81 -1.41
C ARG A 22 -6.06 -3.81 -0.90
N LEU A 23 -6.49 -2.58 -0.71
CA LEU A 23 -5.65 -1.46 -0.31
C LEU A 23 -6.00 -1.08 1.13
N TRP A 24 -4.98 -1.07 1.99
CA TRP A 24 -5.09 -0.75 3.41
C TRP A 24 -4.35 0.54 3.72
N SER A 25 -5.09 1.49 4.30
CA SER A 25 -4.57 2.75 4.78
C SER A 25 -4.99 2.92 6.23
N ASN A 26 -4.07 3.30 7.10
CA ASN A 26 -4.38 3.62 8.48
C ASN A 26 -4.30 5.15 8.74
N PRO A 27 -4.82 5.65 9.88
CA PRO A 27 -4.73 7.06 10.26
C PRO A 27 -3.29 7.58 10.44
N ARG A 28 -2.31 6.66 10.56
CA ARG A 28 -0.89 7.00 10.69
C ARG A 28 -0.17 7.00 9.33
N ALA A 29 -0.91 6.93 8.23
CA ALA A 29 -0.40 7.12 6.89
C ALA A 29 -0.40 8.62 6.54
N CYS A 30 0.73 9.14 6.06
CA CYS A 30 0.73 10.43 5.39
C CYS A 30 0.04 10.30 4.01
N SER A 31 -0.45 11.41 3.47
CA SER A 31 -1.15 11.45 2.17
C SER A 31 -0.26 11.10 0.97
N MET A 32 1.07 11.14 1.12
CA MET A 32 2.03 10.99 0.02
C MET A 32 1.97 9.63 -0.68
N CYS A 33 1.89 8.52 0.07
CA CYS A 33 1.80 7.19 -0.55
C CYS A 33 0.47 7.01 -1.31
N ARG A 34 -0.61 7.65 -0.85
CA ARG A 34 -1.90 7.68 -1.55
C ARG A 34 -1.80 8.45 -2.88
N PHE A 35 -1.02 9.53 -2.92
CA PHE A 35 -0.79 10.28 -4.17
C PHE A 35 -0.07 9.47 -5.24
N VAL A 36 0.85 8.57 -4.87
CA VAL A 36 1.49 7.65 -5.84
C VAL A 36 0.44 6.82 -6.59
N PHE A 37 -0.55 6.27 -5.88
CA PHE A 37 -1.64 5.50 -6.50
C PHE A 37 -2.62 6.36 -7.31
N LEU A 38 -2.86 7.62 -6.91
CA LEU A 38 -3.68 8.54 -7.69
C LEU A 38 -2.98 8.92 -9.00
N ASN A 39 -1.67 9.13 -8.96
CA ASN A 39 -0.86 9.42 -10.15
C ASN A 39 -0.74 8.21 -11.09
N LEU A 40 -0.83 6.98 -10.57
CA LEU A 40 -0.93 5.76 -11.39
C LEU A 40 -2.26 5.66 -12.14
N LYS A 41 -3.36 6.12 -11.53
CA LYS A 41 -4.70 6.11 -12.13
C LYS A 41 -4.85 7.13 -13.25
N LYS A 42 -4.32 8.34 -13.06
CA LYS A 42 -4.25 9.32 -14.15
C LYS A 42 -3.21 8.79 -15.14
N PHE A 43 -3.62 8.38 -16.33
CA PHE A 43 -2.68 8.10 -17.42
C PHE A 43 -1.86 9.37 -17.64
N SER A 44 -0.67 9.44 -17.06
CA SER A 44 0.24 10.55 -17.31
C SER A 44 0.82 10.32 -18.70
N ASN A 45 0.41 11.15 -19.67
CA ASN A 45 0.96 11.11 -21.03
C ASN A 45 2.48 11.31 -21.06
N HIS A 46 3.07 11.83 -19.98
CA HIS A 46 4.52 12.01 -19.85
C HIS A 46 5.29 10.71 -19.59
N ASP A 47 4.63 9.59 -19.23
CA ASP A 47 5.34 8.33 -18.93
C ASP A 47 4.45 7.09 -19.15
N LEU A 48 4.09 6.88 -20.41
CA LEU A 48 3.31 5.72 -20.87
C LEU A 48 3.96 4.39 -20.52
N LYS A 49 5.29 4.30 -20.57
CA LYS A 49 6.04 3.08 -20.24
C LYS A 49 5.85 2.70 -18.78
N TYR A 50 6.08 3.63 -17.86
CA TYR A 50 5.85 3.39 -16.43
C TYR A 50 4.39 3.01 -16.15
N SER A 51 3.43 3.78 -16.66
CA SER A 51 2.01 3.54 -16.39
C SER A 51 1.56 2.16 -16.86
N THR A 52 2.02 1.73 -18.05
CA THR A 52 1.67 0.43 -18.61
C THR A 52 2.29 -0.71 -17.81
N ILE A 53 3.59 -0.65 -17.50
CA ILE A 53 4.28 -1.68 -16.71
C ILE A 53 3.63 -1.83 -15.34
N MET A 54 3.37 -0.72 -14.66
CA MET A 54 2.75 -0.74 -13.34
C MET A 54 1.32 -1.26 -13.37
N LYS A 55 0.54 -0.91 -14.40
CA LYS A 55 -0.80 -1.46 -14.57
C LYS A 55 -0.77 -2.97 -14.79
N LEU A 56 0.17 -3.48 -15.59
CA LEU A 56 0.33 -4.93 -15.79
C LEU A 56 0.71 -5.65 -14.49
N LYS A 57 1.67 -5.12 -13.73
CA LYS A 57 2.08 -5.67 -12.43
C LYS A 57 0.90 -5.66 -11.43
N LEU A 58 0.22 -4.53 -11.27
CA LEU A 58 -0.94 -4.42 -10.39
C LEU A 58 -2.11 -5.29 -10.86
N LEU A 59 -2.33 -5.44 -12.16
CA LEU A 59 -3.35 -6.32 -12.72
C LEU A 59 -3.04 -7.78 -12.39
N ARG A 60 -1.77 -8.21 -12.51
CA ARG A 60 -1.34 -9.55 -12.08
C ARG A 60 -1.71 -9.79 -10.62
N TYR A 61 -1.37 -8.86 -9.73
CA TYR A 61 -1.74 -8.96 -8.31
C TYR A 61 -3.26 -8.90 -8.07
N ALA A 62 -4.00 -8.15 -8.88
CA ALA A 62 -5.46 -8.10 -8.81
C ALA A 62 -6.14 -9.41 -9.23
N LEU A 63 -5.46 -10.23 -10.04
CA LEU A 63 -5.92 -11.57 -10.45
C LEU A 63 -5.47 -12.65 -9.46
N THR A 64 -4.23 -12.61 -8.97
CA THR A 64 -3.70 -13.61 -8.02
C THR A 64 -4.16 -13.38 -6.59
N GLY A 65 -4.49 -12.14 -6.23
CA GLY A 65 -4.85 -11.72 -4.89
C GLY A 65 -3.64 -11.16 -4.13
N ALA A 66 -3.74 -9.91 -3.67
CA ALA A 66 -2.71 -9.29 -2.85
C ALA A 66 -3.28 -8.18 -1.95
N GLU A 67 -2.59 -7.96 -0.84
CA GLU A 67 -2.86 -6.91 0.13
C GLU A 67 -1.79 -5.82 -0.02
N ILE A 68 -2.18 -4.60 -0.41
CA ILE A 68 -1.29 -3.44 -0.42
C ILE A 68 -1.47 -2.70 0.89
N VAL A 69 -0.38 -2.48 1.62
CA VAL A 69 -0.40 -1.88 2.96
C VAL A 69 0.56 -0.69 2.99
N PHE A 70 0.10 0.44 3.51
CA PHE A 70 0.95 1.61 3.76
C PHE A 70 0.58 2.34 5.05
N GLY A 71 1.50 3.17 5.52
CA GLY A 71 1.38 3.86 6.81
C GLY A 71 2.09 3.13 7.95
N SER A 72 2.36 3.84 9.05
CA SER A 72 3.13 3.28 10.17
C SER A 72 2.24 2.45 11.11
N LYS A 73 2.74 1.28 11.56
CA LYS A 73 1.96 0.31 12.37
C LYS A 73 0.56 0.06 11.77
N PRO A 74 0.49 -0.40 10.51
CA PRO A 74 -0.79 -0.64 9.87
C PRO A 74 -1.46 -1.85 10.52
N HIS A 75 -2.77 -1.74 10.71
CA HIS A 75 -3.60 -2.87 11.10
C HIS A 75 -4.38 -3.25 9.84
N PHE A 76 -4.37 -4.52 9.47
CA PHE A 76 -5.08 -5.05 8.32
C PHE A 76 -5.38 -6.54 8.56
N VAL A 77 -6.39 -7.06 7.86
CA VAL A 77 -6.76 -8.48 7.96
C VAL A 77 -6.37 -9.15 6.64
N PRO A 78 -5.25 -9.90 6.60
CA PRO A 78 -4.81 -10.54 5.37
C PRO A 78 -5.80 -11.62 4.94
N GLU A 79 -6.38 -11.48 3.75
CA GLU A 79 -7.15 -12.52 3.07
C GLU A 79 -6.26 -13.28 2.08
N TYR A 80 -5.28 -12.61 1.50
CA TYR A 80 -4.33 -13.18 0.55
C TYR A 80 -2.93 -13.35 1.15
N LYS A 81 -2.21 -14.39 0.68
CA LYS A 81 -0.82 -14.66 1.12
C LYS A 81 0.16 -13.56 0.73
N GLN A 82 -0.11 -12.87 -0.38
CA GLN A 82 0.80 -11.86 -0.90
C GLN A 82 0.49 -10.51 -0.29
N VAL A 83 1.45 -9.98 0.46
CA VAL A 83 1.37 -8.65 1.06
C VAL A 83 2.48 -7.77 0.49
N ILE A 84 2.10 -6.56 0.09
CA ILE A 84 2.96 -5.55 -0.51
C ILE A 84 2.97 -4.34 0.41
N CYS A 85 4.10 -4.12 1.07
CA CYS A 85 4.34 -3.03 1.99
C CYS A 85 4.92 -1.83 1.23
N ILE A 86 4.22 -0.70 1.20
CA ILE A 86 4.62 0.49 0.45
C ILE A 86 5.18 1.57 1.39
N GLY A 87 6.41 1.97 1.10
CA GLY A 87 7.11 3.05 1.76
C GLY A 87 7.88 2.61 3.01
N ASN A 88 8.73 3.51 3.50
CA ASN A 88 9.62 3.24 4.63
C ASN A 88 8.85 3.01 5.95
N CYS A 89 7.63 3.54 6.08
CA CYS A 89 6.78 3.34 7.25
C CYS A 89 6.41 1.86 7.50
N THR A 90 6.42 1.03 6.44
CA THR A 90 6.10 -0.40 6.51
C THR A 90 7.32 -1.32 6.45
N LYS A 91 8.55 -0.77 6.40
CA LYS A 91 9.80 -1.54 6.28
C LYS A 91 9.94 -2.63 7.34
N LYS A 92 9.65 -2.29 8.60
CA LYS A 92 9.73 -3.23 9.73
C LYS A 92 8.75 -4.40 9.56
N LEU A 93 7.49 -4.09 9.26
CA LEU A 93 6.45 -5.08 9.00
C LEU A 93 6.86 -6.05 7.89
N ALA A 94 7.39 -5.51 6.79
CA ALA A 94 7.79 -6.33 5.65
C ALA A 94 8.93 -7.29 5.99
N LYS A 95 9.95 -6.79 6.70
CA LYS A 95 11.09 -7.60 7.15
C LYS A 95 10.68 -8.73 8.09
N GLU A 96 9.81 -8.43 9.05
CA GLU A 96 9.39 -9.39 10.08
C GLU A 96 8.54 -10.53 9.53
N ASN A 97 7.79 -10.29 8.45
CA ASN A 97 6.84 -11.26 7.89
C ASN A 97 7.26 -11.80 6.51
N GLY A 98 8.42 -11.40 5.99
CA GLY A 98 8.87 -11.80 4.66
C GLY A 98 8.01 -11.26 3.51
N TYR A 99 7.38 -10.10 3.71
CA TYR A 99 6.53 -9.48 2.69
C TYR A 99 7.35 -8.68 1.68
N ILE A 100 6.76 -8.40 0.52
CA ILE A 100 7.35 -7.51 -0.48
C ILE A 100 7.43 -6.11 0.11
N HIS A 101 8.60 -5.47 0.06
CA HIS A 101 8.79 -4.09 0.49
C HIS A 101 9.14 -3.21 -0.69
N VAL A 102 8.35 -2.17 -0.91
CA VAL A 102 8.67 -1.09 -1.83
C VAL A 102 9.25 0.08 -1.02
N PRO A 103 10.55 0.39 -1.12
CA PRO A 103 11.19 1.45 -0.35
C PRO A 103 10.75 2.85 -0.80
N GLY A 104 10.99 3.87 0.04
CA GLY A 104 10.80 5.29 -0.27
C GLY A 104 9.80 6.03 0.62
N CYS A 105 9.69 7.37 0.48
CA CYS A 105 8.79 8.22 1.27
C CYS A 105 8.31 9.49 0.52
N PRO A 106 7.35 9.37 -0.43
CA PRO A 106 6.80 8.13 -0.94
C PRO A 106 7.79 7.48 -1.94
N PRO A 107 7.54 6.22 -2.34
CA PRO A 107 8.36 5.57 -3.36
C PRO A 107 8.41 6.34 -4.68
N THR A 108 9.57 6.31 -5.34
CA THR A 108 9.70 6.79 -6.73
C THR A 108 9.10 5.79 -7.71
N LYS A 109 8.97 6.19 -8.98
CA LYS A 109 8.49 5.31 -10.04
C LYS A 109 9.39 4.09 -10.23
N GLU A 110 10.69 4.30 -10.17
CA GLU A 110 11.73 3.29 -10.36
C GLU A 110 11.70 2.27 -9.21
N GLU A 111 11.54 2.75 -7.97
CA GLU A 111 11.37 1.90 -6.79
C GLU A 111 10.10 1.04 -6.90
N MET A 112 8.98 1.64 -7.35
CA MET A 112 7.73 0.92 -7.57
C MET A 112 7.86 -0.18 -8.63
N VAL A 113 8.52 0.09 -9.77
CA VAL A 113 8.67 -0.89 -10.86
C VAL A 113 9.61 -2.03 -10.53
N SER A 114 10.71 -1.73 -9.82
CA SER A 114 11.74 -2.71 -9.47
C SER A 114 11.31 -3.67 -8.36
N SER A 115 10.41 -3.22 -7.47
CA SER A 115 9.99 -3.98 -6.29
C SER A 115 8.72 -4.82 -6.48
N LEU A 116 7.95 -4.57 -7.55
CA LEU A 116 6.66 -5.22 -7.84
C LEU A 116 6.73 -6.11 -9.06
#